data_AF-A0A0L0VU68-F1
#
_entry.id   AF-A0A0L0VU68-F1
#
_cell.length_a   1.000
_cell.length_b   1.000
_cell.length_c   1.000
_cell.angle_alpha   90.00
_cell.angle_beta   90.00
_cell.angle_gamma   90.00
#
_symmetry.space_group_name_H-M   'P 1'
#
loop_
_entity.id
_entity.type
_entity.pdbx_description
1 polymer ?
#
loop_
_entity_poly.entity_id
_entity_poly.type
_entity_poly.pdbx_seq_one_letter_code
_entity_poly.pdbx_strand_id
1 'polypeptide(L)'
;MELGTDTPAIWAALHKAHQDCSARGCMYWLQHLVTTKMTGEDIESHIDTISCASDCLTALITKARPLTVADIHATGLINSLPIDWQLCIASLMDDDEVLPAPIAAALEQESLRRKACHKE
;
A
#
# COMPACT_ATOMS: atom_id res chain seq x y z
N MET A 1 -15.80 -33.52 0.38
CA MET A 1 -16.33 -32.23 -0.09
C MET A 1 -15.49 -31.88 -1.30
N GLU A 2 -16.04 -32.13 -2.49
CA GLU A 2 -15.31 -31.99 -3.75
C GLU A 2 -14.99 -30.52 -4.01
N LEU A 3 -13.71 -30.19 -4.17
CA LEU A 3 -13.26 -28.88 -4.64
C LEU A 3 -13.56 -28.79 -6.13
N GLY A 4 -14.78 -28.35 -6.44
CA GLY A 4 -15.26 -28.10 -7.79
C GLY A 4 -14.37 -27.08 -8.49
N THR A 5 -13.92 -27.46 -9.69
CA THR A 5 -13.14 -26.68 -10.65
C THR A 5 -13.96 -25.54 -11.26
N ASP A 6 -14.39 -24.57 -10.45
CA ASP A 6 -14.94 -23.32 -10.97
C ASP A 6 -13.82 -22.29 -11.10
N THR A 7 -13.08 -22.38 -12.21
CA THR A 7 -12.09 -21.38 -12.64
C THR A 7 -12.60 -19.94 -12.55
N PRO A 8 -13.88 -19.62 -12.87
CA PRO A 8 -14.43 -18.29 -12.70
C PRO A 8 -14.59 -17.88 -11.23
N ALA A 9 -14.91 -18.80 -10.32
CA ALA A 9 -15.05 -18.52 -8.90
C ALA A 9 -13.67 -18.33 -8.24
N ILE A 10 -12.67 -19.11 -8.65
CA ILE A 10 -11.28 -18.91 -8.24
C ILE A 10 -10.75 -17.57 -8.78
N TRP A 11 -11.03 -17.22 -10.03
CA TRP A 11 -10.64 -15.94 -10.62
C TRP A 11 -11.35 -14.76 -9.95
N ALA A 12 -12.65 -14.88 -9.66
CA ALA A 12 -13.39 -13.87 -8.91
C ALA A 12 -12.88 -13.74 -7.48
N ALA A 13 -12.49 -14.84 -6.83
CA ALA A 13 -11.89 -14.83 -5.50
C ALA A 13 -10.48 -14.22 -5.51
N LEU A 14 -9.65 -14.52 -6.53
CA LEU A 14 -8.33 -13.90 -6.71
C LEU A 14 -8.46 -12.41 -7.02
N HIS A 15 -9.38 -12.05 -7.91
CA HIS A 15 -9.69 -10.67 -8.28
C HIS A 15 -10.22 -9.89 -7.08
N LYS A 16 -11.07 -10.52 -6.25
CA LYS A 16 -11.58 -9.93 -5.01
C LYS A 16 -10.52 -9.84 -3.91
N ALA A 17 -9.59 -10.78 -3.84
CA ALA A 17 -8.43 -10.72 -2.95
C ALA A 17 -7.37 -9.70 -3.44
N HIS A 18 -7.34 -9.42 -4.74
CA HIS A 18 -6.50 -8.38 -5.34
C HIS A 18 -7.13 -6.98 -5.26
N GLN A 19 -8.47 -6.93 -5.25
CA GLN A 19 -9.27 -5.76 -4.85
C GLN A 19 -9.34 -5.69 -3.33
N ASP A 20 -8.18 -5.56 -2.69
CA ASP A 20 -8.12 -5.42 -1.25
C ASP A 20 -8.78 -4.08 -0.87
N CYS A 21 -10.09 -4.11 -0.62
CA CYS A 21 -10.91 -2.98 -0.19
C CYS A 21 -10.54 -2.46 1.20
N SER A 22 -9.38 -2.87 1.73
CA SER A 22 -8.77 -2.55 3.02
C SER A 22 -8.03 -1.21 2.97
N ALA A 23 -7.75 -0.58 4.13
CA ALA A 23 -6.93 0.64 4.24
C ALA A 23 -5.61 0.47 3.47
N ARG A 24 -5.05 -0.72 3.59
CA ARG A 24 -3.84 -1.18 2.93
C ARG A 24 -3.91 -1.11 1.41
N GLY A 25 -4.98 -1.61 0.77
CA GLY A 25 -5.10 -1.55 -0.68
C GLY A 25 -5.14 -0.12 -1.21
N CYS A 26 -5.86 0.77 -0.54
CA CYS A 26 -5.95 2.19 -0.92
C CYS A 26 -4.58 2.87 -0.83
N MET A 27 -3.86 2.68 0.28
CA MET A 27 -2.50 3.20 0.44
C MET A 27 -1.49 2.59 -0.54
N TYR A 28 -1.60 1.29 -0.82
CA TYR A 28 -0.73 0.61 -1.78
C TYR A 28 -0.89 1.22 -3.17
N TRP A 29 -2.13 1.37 -3.66
CA TRP A 29 -2.37 1.95 -4.98
C TRP A 29 -2.01 3.43 -5.02
N LEU A 30 -2.22 4.19 -3.93
CA LEU A 30 -1.74 5.57 -3.82
C LEU A 30 -0.21 5.64 -3.88
N GLN A 31 0.49 4.78 -3.13
CA GLN A 31 1.94 4.68 -3.15
C GLN A 31 2.43 4.32 -4.55
N HIS A 32 1.85 3.30 -5.15
CA HIS A 32 2.23 2.83 -6.48
C HIS A 32 2.04 3.93 -7.53
N LEU A 33 0.90 4.65 -7.48
CA LEU A 33 0.59 5.75 -8.40
C LEU A 33 1.63 6.89 -8.32
N VAL A 34 2.07 7.27 -7.11
CA VAL A 34 2.96 8.43 -6.93
C VAL A 34 4.45 8.09 -6.98
N THR A 35 4.82 6.82 -6.89
CA THR A 35 6.23 6.39 -6.89
C THR A 35 6.67 5.67 -8.16
N THR A 36 5.73 5.19 -8.98
CA THR A 36 6.05 4.52 -10.24
C THR A 36 6.76 5.50 -11.18
N LYS A 37 7.95 5.11 -11.62
CA LYS A 37 8.76 5.86 -12.58
C LYS A 37 8.80 5.11 -13.90
N MET A 38 8.81 5.86 -15.00
CA MET A 38 9.05 5.30 -16.31
C MET A 38 10.43 4.63 -16.35
N THR A 39 10.46 3.40 -16.86
CA THR A 39 11.69 2.64 -17.10
C THR A 39 11.82 2.38 -18.59
N GLY A 40 12.93 2.76 -19.20
CA GLY A 40 13.12 2.65 -20.64
C GLY A 40 12.43 3.78 -21.41
N GLU A 41 12.03 3.50 -22.65
CA GLU A 41 11.53 4.51 -23.61
C GLU A 41 10.05 4.33 -23.99
N ASP A 42 9.39 3.28 -23.50
CA ASP A 42 7.98 3.00 -23.82
C ASP A 42 7.02 3.84 -22.94
N ILE A 43 6.62 4.99 -23.47
CA ILE A 43 5.72 5.92 -22.80
C ILE A 43 4.27 5.41 -22.77
N GLU A 44 3.84 4.66 -23.78
CA GLU A 44 2.46 4.15 -23.87
C GLU A 44 2.20 3.14 -22.76
N SER A 45 3.10 2.17 -22.60
CA SER A 45 3.05 1.19 -21.50
C SER A 45 3.12 1.86 -20.12
N HIS A 46 3.90 2.93 -19.98
CA HIS A 46 3.94 3.70 -18.74
C HIS A 46 2.61 4.39 -18.44
N ILE A 47 1.98 5.01 -19.44
CA ILE A 47 0.66 5.64 -19.30
C ILE A 47 -0.39 4.60 -18.89
N ASP A 48 -0.38 3.41 -19.51
CA ASP A 48 -1.31 2.33 -19.17
C ASP A 48 -1.10 1.85 -17.73
N THR A 49 0.14 1.74 -17.28
CA THR A 49 0.48 1.37 -15.89
C THR A 49 -0.06 2.39 -14.88
N ILE A 50 0.16 3.68 -15.12
CA ILE A 50 -0.33 4.75 -14.26
C ILE A 50 -1.86 4.81 -14.27
N SER A 51 -2.49 4.60 -15.43
CA SER A 51 -3.95 4.57 -15.57
C SER A 51 -4.56 3.41 -14.79
N CYS A 52 -3.97 2.21 -14.88
CA CYS A 52 -4.40 1.04 -14.10
C CYS A 52 -4.33 1.30 -12.60
N ALA A 53 -3.25 1.91 -12.10
CA ALA A 53 -3.12 2.28 -10.69
C ALA A 53 -4.21 3.28 -10.25
N SER A 54 -4.54 4.25 -11.10
CA SER A 54 -5.62 5.21 -10.87
C SER A 54 -7.00 4.55 -10.83
N ASP A 55 -7.27 3.60 -11.72
CA ASP A 55 -8.54 2.86 -11.76
C ASP A 55 -8.71 2.00 -10.51
N CYS A 56 -7.65 1.31 -10.09
CA CYS A 56 -7.64 0.54 -8.85
C CYS A 56 -7.86 1.42 -7.62
N LEU A 57 -7.20 2.58 -7.53
CA LEU A 57 -7.42 3.53 -6.44
C LEU A 57 -8.87 4.07 -6.45
N THR A 58 -9.40 4.38 -7.63
CA THR A 58 -10.78 4.88 -7.80
C THR A 58 -11.81 3.84 -7.35
N ALA A 59 -11.59 2.56 -7.63
CA ALA A 59 -12.47 1.48 -7.18
C ALA A 59 -12.53 1.32 -5.66
N LEU A 60 -11.48 1.75 -4.95
CA LEU A 60 -11.34 1.63 -3.50
C LEU A 60 -11.88 2.85 -2.73
N ILE A 61 -11.90 4.02 -3.39
CA ILE A 61 -12.46 5.24 -2.81
C ILE A 61 -13.99 5.17 -2.90
N THR A 62 -14.64 5.12 -1.74
CA THR A 62 -16.11 5.07 -1.65
C THR A 62 -16.63 6.19 -0.75
N LYS A 63 -17.94 6.46 -0.79
CA LYS A 63 -18.54 7.43 0.15
C LYS A 63 -18.34 7.03 1.62
N ALA A 64 -18.36 5.73 1.90
CA ALA A 64 -18.14 5.20 3.24
C ALA A 64 -16.66 5.27 3.65
N ARG A 65 -15.76 5.34 2.68
CA ARG A 65 -14.32 5.40 2.89
C ARG A 65 -13.65 6.33 1.87
N PRO A 66 -13.72 7.65 2.10
CA PRO A 66 -13.06 8.62 1.24
C PRO A 66 -11.55 8.52 1.41
N LEU A 67 -10.80 8.93 0.38
CA LEU A 67 -9.38 9.22 0.52
C LEU A 67 -9.22 10.48 1.36
N THR A 68 -8.51 10.38 2.49
CA THR A 68 -8.32 11.49 3.42
C THR A 68 -6.91 12.07 3.33
N VAL A 69 -6.72 13.27 3.87
CA VAL A 69 -5.39 13.88 4.03
C VAL A 69 -4.50 13.02 4.94
N ALA A 70 -5.09 12.28 5.88
CA ALA A 70 -4.37 11.36 6.76
C ALA A 70 -3.75 10.21 5.95
N ASP A 71 -4.49 9.60 5.03
CA ASP A 71 -3.97 8.55 4.15
C ASP A 71 -2.78 9.05 3.31
N ILE A 72 -2.91 10.25 2.73
CA ILE A 72 -1.84 10.89 1.95
C ILE A 72 -0.59 11.14 2.82
N HIS A 73 -0.79 11.63 4.04
CA HIS A 73 0.32 11.88 4.98
C HIS A 73 1.02 10.57 5.39
N ALA A 74 0.26 9.52 5.71
CA ALA A 74 0.79 8.20 6.02
C ALA A 74 1.59 7.61 4.84
N THR A 75 1.05 7.66 3.62
CA THR A 75 1.76 7.22 2.42
C THR A 75 3.03 8.03 2.16
N GLY A 76 2.99 9.35 2.38
CA GLY A 76 4.16 10.22 2.26
C GLY A 76 5.27 9.84 3.25
N LEU A 77 4.93 9.58 4.51
CA LEU A 77 5.87 9.10 5.52
C LEU A 77 6.50 7.77 5.10
N ILE A 78 5.68 6.79 4.72
CA ILE A 78 6.13 5.46 4.28
C ILE A 78 7.10 5.56 3.08
N ASN A 79 6.76 6.38 2.09
CA ASN A 79 7.58 6.59 0.89
C ASN A 79 8.91 7.29 1.15
N SER A 80 9.01 8.04 2.24
CA SER A 80 10.24 8.75 2.61
C SER A 80 11.28 7.87 3.30
N LEU A 81 10.90 6.66 3.70
CA LEU A 81 11.77 5.75 4.45
C LEU A 81 12.71 4.97 3.52
N PRO A 82 13.97 4.74 3.93
CA PRO A 82 14.87 3.89 3.17
C PRO A 82 14.47 2.40 3.24
N ILE A 83 14.93 1.61 2.27
CA ILE A 83 14.49 0.22 2.04
C ILE A 83 14.67 -0.66 3.27
N ASP A 84 15.70 -0.42 4.07
CA ASP A 84 15.99 -1.16 5.30
C ASP A 84 14.95 -0.93 6.42
N TRP A 85 14.00 -0.02 6.25
CA TRP A 85 12.86 0.21 7.16
C TRP A 85 11.58 -0.53 6.73
N GLN A 86 11.57 -1.19 5.56
CA GLN A 86 10.36 -1.83 5.00
C GLN A 86 9.77 -2.93 5.88
N LEU A 87 10.60 -3.67 6.64
CA LEU A 87 10.11 -4.71 7.56
C LEU A 87 9.26 -4.12 8.71
N CYS A 88 9.59 -2.91 9.17
CA CYS A 88 8.79 -2.21 10.19
C CYS A 88 7.46 -1.71 9.62
N ILE A 89 7.49 -1.25 8.36
CA ILE A 89 6.30 -0.79 7.63
C ILE A 89 5.31 -1.95 7.43
N ALA A 90 5.80 -3.13 7.08
CA ALA A 90 4.95 -4.31 6.91
C ALA A 90 4.15 -4.64 8.18
N SER A 91 4.78 -4.56 9.35
CA SER A 91 4.11 -4.79 10.64
C SER A 91 3.10 -3.70 11.03
N LEU A 92 3.30 -2.46 10.54
CA LEU A 92 2.41 -1.33 10.81
C LEU A 92 1.13 -1.37 9.96
N MET A 93 1.18 -2.09 8.85
CA MET A 93 0.06 -2.18 7.92
C MET A 93 -0.93 -3.29 8.29
N ASP A 94 -0.64 -4.11 9.31
CA ASP A 94 -1.48 -5.22 9.78
C ASP A 94 -2.78 -4.80 10.49
N ASP A 95 -2.93 -3.53 10.82
CA ASP A 95 -4.17 -2.97 11.35
C ASP A 95 -5.10 -2.47 10.21
N ASP A 96 -6.40 -2.74 10.37
CA ASP A 96 -7.46 -2.36 9.40
C ASP A 96 -7.61 -0.84 9.22
N GLU A 97 -7.11 -0.04 10.16
CA GLU A 97 -7.07 1.42 10.09
C GLU A 97 -5.64 1.93 10.20
N VAL A 98 -5.18 2.62 9.15
CA VAL A 98 -3.83 3.18 9.11
C VAL A 98 -3.87 4.67 9.39
N LEU A 99 -3.66 5.02 10.66
CA LEU A 99 -3.62 6.41 11.12
C LEU A 99 -2.17 6.94 11.12
N PRO A 100 -1.93 8.21 10.73
CA PRO A 100 -0.58 8.78 10.71
C PRO A 100 0.12 8.83 12.06
N ALA A 101 -0.62 9.05 13.14
CA ALA A 101 -0.03 9.19 14.48
C ALA A 101 0.56 7.86 15.01
N PRO A 102 -0.14 6.71 14.93
CA PRO A 102 0.46 5.41 15.21
C PRO A 102 1.69 5.08 14.36
N ILE A 103 1.66 5.40 13.06
CA ILE A 103 2.83 5.22 12.17
C ILE A 103 4.01 6.04 12.68
N ALA A 104 3.81 7.32 12.96
CA ALA A 104 4.86 8.20 13.45
C ALA A 104 5.46 7.69 14.77
N ALA A 105 4.63 7.29 15.73
CA ALA A 105 5.07 6.75 17.01
C ALA A 105 5.90 5.46 16.84
N ALA A 106 5.47 4.56 15.96
CA ALA A 106 6.21 3.33 15.68
C ALA A 106 7.55 3.59 14.98
N LEU A 107 7.61 4.56 14.07
CA LEU A 107 8.85 4.98 13.43
C LEU A 107 9.83 5.62 14.42
N GLU A 108 9.33 6.44 15.35
CA GLU A 108 10.12 6.99 16.45
C GLU A 108 10.70 5.88 17.34
N GLN A 109 9.89 4.88 17.70
CA GLN A 109 10.33 3.73 18.48
C GLN A 109 11.41 2.92 17.75
N GLU A 110 11.24 2.65 16.46
CA GLU A 110 12.23 1.94 15.65
C GLU A 110 13.54 2.74 15.53
N SER A 111 13.46 4.08 15.39
CA SER A 111 14.62 4.97 15.42
C SER A 111 15.42 4.81 16.72
N LEU A 112 14.73 4.78 17.86
CA LEU A 112 15.36 4.57 19.17
C LEU A 112 16.03 3.19 19.26
N ARG A 113 15.34 2.13 18.81
CA ARG A 113 15.88 0.76 18.80
C ARG A 113 17.18 0.67 17.99
N ARG A 114 17.20 1.25 16.79
CA ARG A 114 18.39 1.27 15.93
C ARG A 114 19.55 2.03 16.56
N LYS A 115 19.27 3.19 17.17
CA LYS A 115 20.30 3.98 17.90
C LYS A 115 20.88 3.22 19.09
N ALA A 116 20.08 2.41 19.78
CA ALA A 116 20.57 1.56 20.88
C ALA A 116 21.46 0.42 20.37
N CYS A 117 21.08 -0.22 19.27
CA CYS A 117 21.81 -1.34 18.66
C CYS A 117 23.12 -0.92 17.98
N HIS A 118 23.28 0.36 17.61
CA HIS A 118 24.48 0.88 16.97
C HIS A 118 25.55 1.41 17.94
N LYS A 119 25.30 1.33 19.25
CA LYS A 119 26.21 1.77 20.32
C LYS A 119 27.06 0.65 20.94
N GLU A 120 27.00 -0.56 20.40
CA GLU A 120 27.86 -1.70 20.72
C GLU A 120 28.86 -1.96 19.59
#